data_AF-A0A7X7Y721-F1
#
_entry.id   AF-A0A7X7Y721-F1
#
_cell.length_a   1.000
_cell.length_b   1.000
_cell.length_c   1.000
_cell.angle_alpha   90.00
_cell.angle_beta   90.00
_cell.angle_gamma   90.00
#
_symmetry.space_group_name_H-M   'P 1'
#
loop_
_entity.id
_entity.type
_entity.pdbx_description
1 polymer ?
#
loop_
_entity_poly.entity_id
_entity_poly.type
_entity_poly.pdbx_seq_one_letter_code
_entity_poly.pdbx_strand_id
1 'polypeptide(L)'
;MMHLFYKQLLLQKPFLLLLFIINLLGTIYGYVWYRSQLAITPPIFLPFVPDSPTASLFFTIVLLCFMLEKHVPYIEALAVTSLLKYGIWAVAMNLFTF
;
A
#
# COMPACT_ATOMS: atom_id res chain seq x y z
N MET A 1 -25.86 9.66 8.41
CA MET A 1 -25.24 9.84 9.74
C MET A 1 -23.99 8.95 9.91
N MET A 2 -24.07 7.64 9.66
CA MET A 2 -22.95 6.70 9.82
C MET A 2 -21.72 6.96 8.92
N HIS A 3 -21.90 7.39 7.67
CA HIS A 3 -20.78 7.72 6.77
C HIS A 3 -19.92 8.91 7.24
N LEU A 4 -20.53 9.90 7.89
CA LEU A 4 -19.84 11.07 8.44
C LEU A 4 -18.95 10.69 9.63
N PHE A 5 -19.42 9.74 10.45
CA PHE A 5 -18.67 9.21 11.58
C PHE A 5 -17.38 8.48 11.14
N TYR A 6 -17.46 7.60 10.14
CA TYR A 6 -16.26 6.92 9.62
C TYR A 6 -15.26 7.90 9.02
N LYS A 7 -15.73 8.91 8.29
CA LYS A 7 -14.87 9.95 7.73
C LYS A 7 -14.16 10.73 8.84
N GLN A 8 -14.87 11.06 9.91
CA GLN A 8 -14.32 11.76 11.08
C GLN A 8 -13.33 10.92 11.89
N LEU A 9 -13.43 9.59 11.88
CA LEU A 9 -12.50 8.70 12.58
C LEU A 9 -11.24 8.42 11.74
N LEU A 10 -11.44 8.08 10.46
CA LEU A 10 -10.36 7.64 9.56
C LEU A 10 -9.49 8.79 9.04
N LEU A 11 -9.99 10.03 9.08
CA LEU A 11 -9.23 11.22 8.65
C LEU A 11 -8.71 12.05 9.84
N GLN A 12 -8.73 11.53 11.06
CA GLN A 12 -8.09 12.24 12.17
C GLN A 12 -6.58 12.26 11.99
N LYS A 13 -5.97 13.43 12.15
CA LYS A 13 -4.51 13.61 12.07
C LYS A 13 -3.69 12.58 12.86
N PRO A 14 -4.00 12.27 14.14
CA PRO A 14 -3.25 11.24 14.88
C PRO A 14 -3.41 9.84 14.29
N PHE A 15 -4.61 9.50 13.80
CA PHE A 15 -4.85 8.21 13.15
C PHE A 15 -4.08 8.09 11.83
N LEU A 16 -4.13 9.13 10.99
CA LEU A 16 -3.38 9.18 9.74
C LEU A 16 -1.86 9.12 9.99
N LEU A 17 -1.35 9.82 11.01
CA LEU A 17 0.06 9.79 11.37
C LEU A 17 0.50 8.39 11.84
N LEU A 18 -0.27 7.75 12.71
CA LEU A 18 0.00 6.38 13.16
C LEU A 18 0.00 5.42 11.97
N LEU A 19 -1.02 5.50 11.13
CA LEU A 19 -1.16 4.67 9.94
C LEU A 19 0.00 4.90 8.96
N PHE A 20 0.44 6.15 8.79
CA PHE A 20 1.58 6.51 7.97
C PHE A 20 2.87 5.91 8.51
N ILE A 21 3.17 6.03 9.81
CA ILE A 21 4.39 5.50 10.41
C ILE A 21 4.45 3.97 10.25
N ILE A 22 3.35 3.29 10.56
CA ILE A 22 3.28 1.82 10.43
C ILE A 22 3.49 1.40 8.98
N ASN A 23 2.83 2.06 8.02
CA ASN A 23 2.99 1.73 6.60
C ASN A 23 4.39 2.08 6.08
N LEU A 24 5.01 3.16 6.54
CA LEU A 24 6.36 3.54 6.16
C LEU A 24 7.37 2.50 6.63
N LEU A 25 7.30 2.09 7.90
CA LEU A 25 8.16 1.04 8.45
C LEU A 25 7.93 -0.30 7.75
N GLY A 26 6.65 -0.64 7.50
CA GLY A 26 6.26 -1.83 6.75
C GLY A 26 6.78 -1.82 5.31
N THR A 27 6.77 -0.67 4.65
CA THR A 27 7.31 -0.48 3.29
C THR A 27 8.82 -0.72 3.27
N ILE A 28 9.56 -0.11 4.21
CA ILE A 28 11.01 -0.28 4.31
C ILE A 28 11.36 -1.74 4.56
N TYR A 29 10.72 -2.37 5.55
CA TYR A 29 10.94 -3.78 5.85
C TYR A 29 10.51 -4.70 4.69
N GLY A 30 9.42 -4.35 3.99
CA GLY A 30 8.96 -5.06 2.80
C GLY A 30 10.04 -5.08 1.71
N TYR A 31 10.69 -3.96 1.42
CA TYR A 31 11.79 -3.95 0.43
C TYR A 31 12.99 -4.80 0.88
N VAL A 32 13.27 -4.86 2.19
CA VAL A 32 14.30 -5.77 2.74
C VAL A 32 13.88 -7.23 2.54
N TRP A 33 12.63 -7.57 2.84
CA TRP A 33 12.09 -8.93 2.70
C TRP A 33 12.06 -9.42 1.25
N TYR A 34 11.59 -8.59 0.33
CA TYR A 34 11.46 -8.91 -1.10
C TYR A 34 12.76 -8.70 -1.90
N ARG A 35 13.86 -8.29 -1.25
CA ARG A 35 15.11 -7.89 -1.92
C ARG A 35 15.62 -8.92 -2.92
N SER A 36 15.66 -10.20 -2.53
CA SER A 36 16.16 -11.28 -3.40
C SER A 36 15.28 -11.46 -4.63
N GLN A 37 13.95 -11.47 -4.46
CA GLN A 37 12.98 -11.60 -5.55
C GLN A 37 13.04 -10.42 -6.52
N LEU A 38 13.07 -9.19 -5.99
CA LEU A 38 13.11 -7.99 -6.82
C LEU A 38 14.44 -7.87 -7.59
N ALA A 39 15.56 -8.30 -6.99
CA ALA A 39 16.88 -8.23 -7.63
C ALA A 39 17.03 -9.18 -8.83
N ILE A 40 16.34 -10.33 -8.82
CA ILE A 40 16.38 -11.30 -9.93
C ILE A 40 15.29 -11.05 -10.98
N THR A 41 14.31 -10.20 -10.68
CA THR A 41 13.20 -9.92 -11.60
C THR A 41 13.65 -8.90 -12.64
N PRO A 42 13.52 -9.19 -13.96
CA PRO A 42 13.83 -8.21 -14.99
C PRO A 42 12.99 -6.92 -14.81
N PRO A 43 13.57 -5.71 -15.01
CA PRO A 43 12.88 -4.46 -14.69
C PRO A 43 11.51 -4.27 -15.35
N ILE A 44 11.33 -4.78 -16.57
CA ILE A 44 10.06 -4.72 -17.30
C ILE A 44 8.93 -5.50 -16.61
N PHE A 45 9.27 -6.51 -15.79
CA PHE A 45 8.31 -7.33 -15.06
C PHE A 45 8.01 -6.83 -13.65
N LEU A 46 8.83 -5.93 -13.09
CA LEU A 46 8.64 -5.40 -11.73
C LEU A 46 7.22 -4.85 -11.47
N PRO A 47 6.58 -4.10 -12.39
CA PRO A 47 5.21 -3.61 -12.18
C PRO A 47 4.16 -4.72 -12.00
N PHE A 48 4.43 -5.92 -12.53
CA PHE A 48 3.51 -7.06 -12.52
C PHE A 48 3.73 -7.98 -11.32
N VAL A 49 4.86 -7.86 -10.61
CA VAL A 49 5.12 -8.65 -9.41
C VAL A 49 4.06 -8.30 -8.35
N PRO A 50 3.33 -9.27 -7.78
CA PRO A 50 2.42 -9.02 -6.67
C PRO A 50 3.22 -8.95 -5.37
N ASP A 51 3.81 -7.79 -5.09
CA ASP A 51 4.63 -7.55 -3.90
C ASP A 51 3.94 -6.56 -2.92
N SER A 52 4.12 -6.78 -1.62
CA SER A 52 3.62 -5.87 -0.59
C SER A 52 4.36 -4.52 -0.47
N PRO A 53 5.69 -4.39 -0.68
CA PRO A 53 6.37 -3.10 -0.52
C PRO A 53 5.93 -2.06 -1.53
N THR A 54 5.66 -2.42 -2.80
CA THR A 54 5.15 -1.47 -3.79
C THR A 54 3.74 -0.98 -3.46
N ALA A 55 2.86 -1.87 -2.98
CA ALA A 55 1.51 -1.50 -2.57
C ALA A 55 1.50 -0.57 -1.34
N SER A 56 2.27 -0.92 -0.32
CA SER A 56 2.42 -0.10 0.89
C SER A 56 3.17 1.20 0.63
N LEU A 57 4.11 1.25 -0.33
CA LEU A 57 4.77 2.49 -0.76
C LEU A 57 3.76 3.51 -1.29
N PHE A 58 2.96 3.13 -2.29
CA PHE A 58 1.97 4.05 -2.86
C PHE A 58 0.95 4.49 -1.81
N PHE A 59 0.49 3.57 -0.97
CA PHE A 59 -0.42 3.92 0.12
C PHE A 59 0.21 4.87 1.15
N THR A 60 1.49 4.68 1.50
CA THR A 60 2.25 5.58 2.37
C THR A 60 2.30 7.00 1.78
N ILE A 61 2.52 7.13 0.48
CA ILE A 61 2.51 8.43 -0.21
C ILE A 61 1.10 9.04 -0.19
N VAL A 62 0.05 8.25 -0.40
CA VAL A 62 -1.35 8.72 -0.27
C VAL A 62 -1.61 9.29 1.12
N LEU A 63 -1.18 8.60 2.19
CA LEU A 63 -1.34 9.07 3.57
C LEU A 63 -0.61 10.40 3.80
N LEU A 64 0.61 10.53 3.27
CA LEU A 64 1.36 11.79 3.31
C LEU A 64 0.61 12.91 2.56
N CYS A 65 0.09 12.64 1.37
CA CYS A 65 -0.70 13.60 0.59
C CYS A 65 -1.95 14.03 1.37
N PHE A 66 -2.68 13.10 1.99
CA PHE A 66 -3.86 13.42 2.79
C PHE A 66 -3.53 14.28 4.02
N MET A 67 -2.40 14.01 4.69
CA MET A 67 -1.93 14.86 5.80
C MET A 67 -1.53 16.27 5.35
N LEU A 68 -1.09 16.42 4.09
CA LEU A 68 -0.80 17.70 3.44
C LEU A 68 -2.02 18.34 2.76
N GLU A 69 -3.20 17.75 2.92
CA GLU A 69 -4.46 18.21 2.30
C GLU A 69 -4.36 18.28 0.75
N LYS A 70 -3.55 17.38 0.17
CA LYS A 70 -3.35 17.25 -1.28
C LYS A 70 -4.01 15.98 -1.82
N HIS A 71 -4.60 16.11 -2.99
CA HIS A 71 -5.13 15.00 -3.79
C HIS A 71 -4.25 14.78 -5.01
N VAL A 72 -3.74 13.56 -5.17
CA VAL A 72 -2.86 13.19 -6.29
C VAL A 72 -3.46 11.94 -6.95
N PRO A 73 -4.42 12.10 -7.88
CA PRO A 73 -5.24 11.00 -8.40
C PRO A 73 -4.44 9.84 -8.98
N TYR A 74 -3.29 10.14 -9.61
CA TYR A 74 -2.42 9.10 -10.16
C TYR A 74 -1.79 8.21 -9.08
N ILE A 75 -1.36 8.80 -7.96
CA ILE A 75 -0.80 8.03 -6.83
C ILE A 75 -1.90 7.25 -6.12
N GLU A 76 -3.08 7.85 -5.98
CA GLU A 76 -4.27 7.17 -5.43
C GLU A 76 -4.66 5.96 -6.29
N ALA A 77 -4.67 6.12 -7.62
CA ALA A 77 -4.92 5.02 -8.55
C ALA A 77 -3.85 3.92 -8.46
N LEU A 78 -2.57 4.29 -8.36
CA LEU A 78 -1.46 3.33 -8.17
C LEU A 78 -1.58 2.58 -6.83
N ALA A 79 -1.94 3.26 -5.74
CA ALA A 79 -2.17 2.64 -4.44
C ALA A 79 -3.31 1.62 -4.50
N VAL A 80 -4.47 2.01 -5.05
CA VAL A 80 -5.63 1.11 -5.17
C VAL A 80 -5.30 -0.10 -6.05
N THR A 81 -4.70 0.12 -7.23
CA THR A 81 -4.40 -0.97 -8.18
C THR A 81 -3.38 -1.96 -7.61
N SER A 82 -2.32 -1.48 -6.95
CA SER A 82 -1.31 -2.33 -6.32
C SER A 82 -1.84 -3.07 -5.10
N LEU A 83 -2.66 -2.44 -4.25
CA LEU A 83 -3.32 -3.09 -3.11
C LEU A 83 -4.26 -4.20 -3.57
N LEU A 84 -5.05 -3.96 -4.61
CA LEU A 84 -5.93 -4.99 -5.19
C LEU A 84 -5.12 -6.13 -5.80
N LYS A 85 -4.07 -5.82 -6.58
CA LYS A 85 -3.16 -6.82 -7.17
C LYS A 85 -2.58 -7.75 -6.09
N TYR A 86 -1.99 -7.16 -5.05
CA TYR A 86 -1.38 -7.93 -3.96
C TYR A 86 -2.42 -8.70 -3.14
N GLY A 87 -3.54 -8.06 -2.81
CA GLY A 87 -4.61 -8.67 -2.02
C GLY A 87 -5.23 -9.90 -2.70
N ILE A 88 -5.55 -9.79 -4.00
CA ILE A 88 -6.10 -10.91 -4.78
C ILE A 88 -5.08 -12.04 -4.86
N TRP A 89 -3.81 -11.73 -5.14
CA TRP A 89 -2.75 -12.73 -5.20
C TRP A 89 -2.59 -13.46 -3.85
N ALA A 90 -2.57 -12.74 -2.73
CA ALA A 90 -2.44 -13.35 -1.40
C ALA A 90 -3.60 -14.30 -1.09
N VAL A 91 -4.84 -13.93 -1.43
CA VAL A 91 -6.01 -14.82 -1.28
C VAL A 91 -5.86 -16.07 -2.14
N ALA A 92 -5.48 -15.91 -3.41
CA ALA A 92 -5.26 -17.04 -4.32
C ALA A 92 -4.17 -17.99 -3.81
N MET A 93 -3.01 -17.47 -3.38
CA MET A 93 -1.93 -18.27 -2.82
C MET A 93 -2.39 -19.07 -1.61
N ASN A 94 -3.13 -18.44 -0.69
CA ASN A 94 -3.67 -19.13 0.48
C ASN A 94 -4.65 -20.25 0.08
N LEU A 95 -5.51 -20.03 -0.93
CA LEU A 95 -6.44 -21.07 -1.41
C LEU A 95 -5.73 -22.26 -2.06
N PHE A 96 -4.61 -22.03 -2.77
CA PHE A 96 -3.89 -23.09 -3.50
C PHE A 96 -2.77 -23.78 -2.70
N THR A 97 -2.54 -23.38 -1.45
CA THR A 97 -1.48 -23.95 -0.60
C THR A 97 -1.99 -25.05 0.36
N PHE A 98 -3.29 -25.34 0.37
CA PHE A 98 -3.90 -26.47 1.08
C PHE A 98 -4.01 -27.71 0.18
#